data_AF-A0A6P0PDZ9-F1
#
_entry.id   AF-A0A6P0PDZ9-F1
#
_cell.length_a   1.000
_cell.length_b   1.000
_cell.length_c   1.000
_cell.angle_alpha   90.00
_cell.angle_beta   90.00
_cell.angle_gamma   90.00
#
_symmetry.space_group_name_H-M   'P 1'
#
loop_
_entity.id
_entity.type
_entity.pdbx_description
1 polymer ?
#
loop_
_entity_poly.entity_id
_entity_poly.type
_entity_poly.pdbx_seq_one_letter_code
_entity_poly.pdbx_strand_id
1 'polypeptide(L)' 'MPAHIAIVAKQECEIWYLPPYSPDFNQIEPWWFVLKNWIRQRLKEFENFRDCVDAAFIENPQVFP' A
#
# COMPACT_ATOMS: atom_id res chain seq x y z
N MET A 1 1.31 -25.06 12.84
CA MET A 1 1.67 -23.86 12.04
C MET A 1 0.77 -22.72 12.46
N PRO A 2 1.27 -21.47 12.54
CA PRO A 2 0.44 -20.29 12.74
C PRO A 2 -0.66 -20.19 11.67
N ALA A 3 -1.87 -19.77 12.05
CA ALA A 3 -3.03 -19.73 11.15
C ALA A 3 -2.82 -18.87 9.90
N HIS A 4 -2.05 -17.78 10.00
CA HIS A 4 -1.76 -16.91 8.86
C HIS A 4 -0.91 -17.58 7.78
N ILE A 5 0.05 -18.46 8.15
CA ILE A 5 0.88 -19.18 7.18
C ILE A 5 0.03 -20.14 6.36
N ALA A 6 -0.95 -20.80 7.00
CA ALA A 6 -1.85 -21.72 6.32
C ALA A 6 -2.74 -21.03 5.28
N ILE A 7 -3.18 -19.79 5.55
CA ILE A 7 -3.99 -19.00 4.61
C ILE A 7 -3.17 -18.64 3.37
N VAL A 8 -1.94 -18.16 3.55
CA VAL A 8 -1.06 -17.77 2.45
C VAL A 8 -0.71 -18.97 1.57
N ALA A 9 -0.31 -20.09 2.18
CA ALA A 9 0.01 -21.33 1.47
C ALA A 9 -1.19 -21.90 0.70
N LYS A 10 -2.41 -21.79 1.25
CA LYS A 10 -3.65 -22.22 0.57
C LYS A 10 -3.91 -21.43 -0.72
N GLN A 11 -3.44 -20.18 -0.81
CA GLN A 11 -3.59 -19.33 -1.99
C GLN A 11 -2.40 -19.44 -2.96
N GLU A 12 -1.48 -20.40 -2.75
CA GLU A 12 -0.27 -20.56 -3.56
C GLU A 12 0.63 -19.31 -3.56
N CYS A 13 0.54 -18.50 -2.50
CA CYS A 13 1.37 -17.33 -2.28
C CYS A 13 2.59 -17.65 -1.42
N GLU A 14 3.60 -16.79 -1.49
CA GLU A 14 4.82 -16.87 -0.68
C GLU A 14 4.87 -15.75 0.34
N ILE A 15 5.44 -16.03 1.53
CA ILE A 15 5.76 -15.00 2.53
C ILE A 15 7.24 -14.65 2.38
N TRP A 16 7.52 -13.41 1.99
CA TRP A 16 8.88 -12.90 1.92
C TRP A 16 9.35 -12.41 3.28
N TYR A 17 10.58 -12.77 3.65
CA TYR A 17 11.20 -12.31 4.89
C TYR A 17 11.60 -10.83 4.77
N LEU A 18 11.17 -10.02 5.74
CA LEU A 18 11.58 -8.63 5.90
C LEU A 18 12.23 -8.46 7.28
N PRO A 19 13.51 -8.03 7.38
CA PRO A 19 14.13 -7.77 8.67
C PRO A 19 13.40 -6.64 9.44
N PRO A 20 13.40 -6.66 10.78
CA PRO A 20 12.83 -5.58 11.58
C PRO A 20 13.44 -4.22 11.23
N TYR A 21 12.61 -3.17 11.26
CA TYR A 21 13.02 -1.78 11.01
C TYR A 21 13.78 -1.54 9.69
N SER A 22 13.53 -2.36 8.66
CA SER A 22 14.19 -2.24 7.35
C SER A 22 13.23 -1.76 6.27
N PRO A 23 12.71 -0.52 6.35
CA PRO A 23 11.81 0.02 5.33
C PRO A 23 12.49 0.08 3.95
N ASP A 24 13.82 0.22 3.91
CA ASP A 24 14.60 0.21 2.68
C ASP A 24 14.49 -1.10 1.88
N PHE A 25 14.14 -2.22 2.55
CA PHE A 25 13.91 -3.51 1.90
C PHE A 25 12.43 -3.77 1.57
N ASN A 26 11.53 -2.87 1.95
CA ASN A 26 10.11 -3.01 1.71
C ASN A 26 9.71 -2.22 0.44
N GLN A 27 9.50 -2.93 -0.66
CA GLN A 27 9.26 -2.33 -1.99
C GLN A 27 8.01 -1.43 -2.08
N ILE A 28 7.07 -1.55 -1.14
CA ILE A 28 5.87 -0.70 -1.11
C ILE A 28 6.11 0.69 -0.49
N GLU A 29 7.22 0.91 0.22
CA GLU A 29 7.48 2.18 0.91
C GLU A 29 7.56 3.39 -0.04
N PRO A 30 8.23 3.31 -1.21
CA PRO A 30 8.22 4.40 -2.19
C PRO A 30 6.81 4.74 -2.68
N TRP A 31 5.97 3.71 -2.89
CA TRP A 31 4.57 3.91 -3.33
C TRP A 31 3.73 4.57 -2.24
N TRP A 32 3.93 4.20 -0.97
CA TRP A 32 3.28 4.86 0.15
C TRP A 32 3.63 6.33 0.25
N PHE A 33 4.87 6.72 -0.03
CA PHE A 33 5.27 8.13 -0.05
C PHE A 33 4.45 8.92 -1.08
N VAL A 34 4.38 8.41 -2.32
CA VAL A 34 3.62 9.04 -3.42
C VAL A 34 2.13 9.14 -3.07
N LEU A 35 1.53 8.03 -2.63
CA LEU A 35 0.11 7.95 -2.27
C LEU A 35 -0.26 8.94 -1.15
N LYS A 36 0.48 8.91 -0.04
CA LYS A 36 0.21 9.80 1.10
C LYS A 36 0.37 11.28 0.73
N ASN A 37 1.37 11.60 -0.10
CA ASN A 37 1.60 12.98 -0.52
C ASN A 37 0.45 13.50 -1.39
N TRP A 38 -0.06 12.67 -2.32
CA TRP A 38 -1.20 13.02 -3.17
C TRP A 38 -2.47 13.24 -2.35
N ILE A 39 -2.81 12.30 -1.47
CA ILE A 39 -3.99 12.39 -0.59
C ILE A 39 -3.92 13.65 0.28
N ARG A 40 -2.77 13.92 0.91
CA ARG A 40 -2.60 15.07 1.81
C ARG A 40 -2.90 16.41 1.12
N GLN A 41 -2.60 16.53 -0.16
CA GLN A 41 -2.82 17.76 -0.92
C GLN A 41 -4.28 17.94 -1.33
N ARG A 42 -5.00 16.84 -1.55
CA ARG A 42 -6.32 16.84 -2.22
C ARG A 42 -7.47 16.42 -1.30
N LEU A 43 -7.20 16.02 -0.05
CA LEU A 43 -8.22 15.50 0.87
C LEU A 43 -9.44 16.43 1.05
N LYS A 44 -9.25 17.76 0.95
CA LYS A 44 -10.34 18.74 1.08
C LYS A 44 -11.24 18.84 -0.16
N GLU A 45 -10.84 18.23 -1.28
CA GLU A 45 -11.60 18.19 -2.54
C GLU A 45 -12.66 17.09 -2.53
N PHE A 46 -12.63 16.19 -1.53
CA PHE A 46 -13.51 15.02 -1.45
C PHE A 46 -14.41 15.09 -0.21
N GLU A 47 -15.61 14.50 -0.32
CA GLU A 47 -16.55 14.42 0.80
C GLU A 47 -16.06 13.48 1.90
N ASN A 48 -15.33 12.44 1.52
CA ASN A 48 -14.77 11.47 2.47
C ASN A 48 -13.38 10.98 2.07
N PHE A 49 -12.67 10.40 3.04
CA PHE A 49 -11.30 9.92 2.86
C PHE A 49 -11.19 8.77 1.84
N ARG A 50 -12.20 7.89 1.78
CA ARG A 50 -12.18 6.74 0.86
C ARG A 50 -12.20 7.21 -0.59
N ASP A 51 -13.04 8.16 -0.94
CA ASP A 51 -13.11 8.70 -2.30
C ASP A 51 -11.78 9.33 -2.72
N CYS A 52 -11.11 10.03 -1.79
CA CYS A 52 -9.78 10.59 -2.03
C CYS A 52 -8.72 9.51 -2.26
N VAL A 53 -8.75 8.42 -1.49
CA VAL A 53 -7.84 7.28 -1.69
C VAL A 53 -8.09 6.61 -3.04
N ASP A 54 -9.36 6.35 -3.38
CA ASP A 54 -9.73 5.70 -4.64
C ASP A 54 -9.30 6.58 -5.83
N ALA A 55 -9.52 7.89 -5.76
CA ALA A 55 -9.04 8.83 -6.77
C ALA A 55 -7.51 8.86 -6.88
N ALA A 56 -6.77 8.69 -5.78
CA ALA A 56 -5.31 8.63 -5.82
C ALA A 56 -4.80 7.44 -6.65
N PHE A 57 -5.45 6.28 -6.55
CA PHE A 57 -5.10 5.10 -7.36
C PHE A 57 -5.53 5.23 -8.83
N ILE A 58 -6.60 5.98 -9.12
CA ILE A 58 -7.12 6.15 -10.49
C ILE A 58 -6.39 7.26 -11.24
N GLU A 59 -6.13 8.39 -10.58
CA GLU A 59 -5.67 9.63 -11.23
C GLU A 59 -4.15 9.83 -11.17
N ASN A 60 -3.45 9.17 -10.23
CA ASN A 60 -2.00 9.32 -10.09
C ASN A 60 -1.26 8.09 -10.65
N PRO A 61 -0.73 8.15 -11.89
CA PRO A 61 -0.01 7.04 -12.49
C PRO A 61 1.31 6.69 -11.77
N GLN A 62 1.73 7.48 -10.78
CA GLN A 62 2.90 7.19 -9.94
C GLN A 62 2.55 6.41 -8.67
N VAL A 63 1.27 6.29 -8.34
CA VAL A 63 0.79 5.40 -7.27
C VAL A 63 0.75 3.99 -7.84
N PHE A 64 1.72 3.16 -7.46
CA PHE A 64 1.80 1.74 -7.88
C PHE A 64 1.86 1.58 -9.42
N PRO A 65 2.93 2.06 -10.07
CA PRO A 65 3.10 1.99 -11.53
C PRO A 65 3.24 0.55 -12.05
#